data_AF-A0A434CPD8-F1
#
_entry.id   AF-A0A434CPD8-F1
#
_cell.length_a   1.000
_cell.length_b   1.000
_cell.length_c   1.000
_cell.angle_alpha   90.00
_cell.angle_beta   90.00
_cell.angle_gamma   90.00
#
_symmetry.space_group_name_H-M   'P 1'
#
loop_
_entity.id
_entity.type
_entity.pdbx_description
1 polymer ?
#
loop_
_entity_poly.entity_id
_entity_poly.type
_entity_poly.pdbx_seq_one_letter_code
_entity_poly.pdbx_strand_id
1 'polypeptide(L)' 'MSDSFDLDRAAEGLASAWRAGAQPAGLRADVRPRSLAEGYDVQDRLIALLGHAVVGWKIGLAGRNFYRGAGLS' A
#
# COMPACT_ATOMS: atom_id res chain seq x y z
N MET A 1 -12.92 18.58 11.99
CA MET A 1 -12.96 18.06 10.60
C MET A 1 -12.11 16.81 10.61
N SER A 2 -12.68 15.65 10.29
CA SER A 2 -11.92 14.39 10.36
C SER A 2 -10.87 14.41 9.26
N ASP A 3 -9.58 14.29 9.62
CA ASP A 3 -8.47 13.98 8.71
C ASP A 3 -8.72 12.58 8.12
N SER A 4 -9.64 12.53 7.16
CA SER A 4 -9.97 11.33 6.43
C SER A 4 -8.75 10.93 5.63
N PHE A 5 -8.35 9.67 5.78
CA PHE A 5 -7.33 9.07 4.95
C PHE A 5 -7.75 9.18 3.47
N ASP A 6 -6.86 9.69 2.62
CA ASP A 6 -7.11 9.86 1.19
C ASP A 6 -6.52 8.67 0.42
N LEU A 7 -7.39 7.67 0.22
CA LEU A 7 -7.07 6.42 -0.46
C LEU A 7 -6.56 6.63 -1.89
N ASP A 8 -7.24 7.50 -2.65
CA ASP A 8 -6.92 7.72 -4.06
C ASP A 8 -5.54 8.37 -4.19
N ARG A 9 -5.24 9.40 -3.40
CA ARG A 9 -3.92 10.05 -3.45
C ARG A 9 -2.78 9.14 -3.01
N ALA A 10 -3.02 8.26 -2.03
CA ALA A 10 -2.04 7.25 -1.63
C ALA A 10 -1.70 6.30 -2.79
N ALA A 11 -2.73 5.74 -3.44
CA ALA A 11 -2.57 4.79 -4.53
C ALA A 11 -1.99 5.44 -5.80
N GLU A 12 -2.40 6.68 -6.14
CA GLU A 12 -1.85 7.46 -7.25
C GLU A 12 -0.36 7.74 -7.08
N GLY A 13 0.09 8.05 -5.87
CA GLY A 13 1.50 8.26 -5.56
C GLY A 13 2.35 7.02 -5.87
N LEU A 14 1.86 5.84 -5.48
CA LEU A 14 2.53 4.57 -5.80
C LEU A 14 2.48 4.24 -7.29
N ALA A 15 1.33 4.44 -7.95
CA ALA A 15 1.19 4.19 -9.38
C ALA A 15 2.12 5.09 -10.21
N SER A 16 2.28 6.36 -9.81
CA SER A 16 3.22 7.29 -10.43
C SER A 16 4.67 6.82 -10.28
N ALA A 17 5.08 6.45 -9.06
CA ALA A 17 6.42 5.93 -8.80
C ALA A 17 6.72 4.64 -9.60
N TRP A 18 5.75 3.72 -9.68
CA TRP A 18 5.85 2.50 -10.48
C TRP A 18 6.08 2.81 -11.97
N ARG A 19 5.26 3.67 -12.56
CA ARG A 19 5.37 4.06 -13.98
C ARG A 19 6.69 4.79 -14.28
N ALA A 20 7.21 5.54 -13.32
CA ALA A 20 8.49 6.23 -13.45
C ALA A 20 9.72 5.31 -13.23
N GLY A 21 9.53 4.05 -12.82
CA GLY A 21 10.63 3.16 -12.44
C GLY A 21 11.38 3.64 -11.19
N ALA A 22 10.71 4.42 -10.33
CA ALA A 22 11.30 5.01 -9.14
C ALA A 22 10.97 4.17 -7.90
N GLN A 23 11.95 4.02 -7.00
CA GLN A 23 11.73 3.43 -5.68
C GLN A 23 11.36 4.54 -4.67
N PRO A 24 10.11 4.64 -4.21
CA PRO A 24 9.75 5.63 -3.21
C PRO A 24 10.35 5.23 -1.85
N ALA A 25 10.83 6.23 -1.08
CA ALA A 25 11.25 6.01 0.31
C ALA A 25 10.07 5.60 1.22
N GLY A 26 8.84 5.91 0.79
CA GLY A 26 7.58 5.53 1.43
C GLY A 26 6.46 6.45 0.97
N LEU A 27 5.23 6.17 1.40
CA LEU A 27 4.11 7.09 1.23
C LEU A 27 4.34 8.37 2.05
N ARG A 28 3.94 9.51 1.49
CA ARG A 28 3.95 10.81 2.18
C ARG A 28 3.10 10.71 3.45
N ALA A 29 3.48 11.45 4.48
CA ALA A 29 2.85 11.34 5.80
C ALA A 29 1.36 11.69 5.80
N ASP A 30 0.95 12.63 4.95
CA ASP A 30 -0.43 13.10 4.79
C ASP A 30 -1.37 12.06 4.15
N VAL A 31 -0.83 11.04 3.50
CA VAL A 31 -1.60 9.98 2.81
C VAL A 31 -1.14 8.58 3.22
N ARG A 32 -0.48 8.45 4.37
CA ARG A 32 0.01 7.15 4.85
C ARG A 32 -1.11 6.39 5.56
N PRO A 33 -1.39 5.12 5.19
CA PRO A 33 -2.30 4.25 5.93
C PRO A 33 -1.91 4.12 7.40
N ARG A 34 -2.90 4.17 8.27
CA ARG A 34 -2.79 4.09 9.74
C ARG A 34 -3.28 2.74 10.28
N SER A 35 -3.89 1.91 9.43
CA SER A 35 -4.34 0.57 9.78
C SER A 35 -3.98 -0.45 8.68
N LEU A 36 -4.02 -1.74 9.01
CA LEU A 36 -3.88 -2.80 8.02
C LEU A 36 -4.98 -2.74 6.96
N ALA A 37 -6.22 -2.44 7.36
CA ALA A 37 -7.36 -2.33 6.44
C ALA A 37 -7.11 -1.24 5.39
N GLU A 38 -6.75 -0.03 5.82
CA GLU A 38 -6.37 1.06 4.91
C GLU A 38 -5.18 0.67 4.02
N GLY A 39 -4.22 -0.10 4.54
CA GLY A 39 -3.10 -0.62 3.76
C GLY A 39 -3.53 -1.56 2.63
N TYR A 40 -4.47 -2.46 2.90
CA TYR A 40 -5.05 -3.34 1.89
C TYR A 40 -5.91 -2.58 0.88
N ASP A 41 -6.69 -1.59 1.32
CA ASP A 41 -7.47 -0.73 0.41
C ASP A 41 -6.55 -0.02 -0.60
N VAL A 42 -5.39 0.50 -0.16
CA VAL A 42 -4.38 1.09 -1.06
C VAL A 42 -3.86 0.08 -2.07
N GLN A 43 -3.61 -1.15 -1.64
CA GLN A 43 -3.11 -2.21 -2.51
C GLN A 43 -4.11 -2.51 -3.63
N ASP A 44 -5.38 -2.70 -3.28
CA ASP A 44 -6.44 -2.98 -4.25
C ASP A 44 -6.64 -1.81 -5.21
N ARG A 45 -6.63 -0.58 -4.67
CA ARG A 45 -6.75 0.62 -5.49
C ARG A 45 -5.57 0.80 -6.44
N LEU A 46 -4.34 0.52 -6.00
CA LEU A 46 -3.15 0.55 -6.84
C LEU A 46 -3.26 -0.46 -7.98
N ILE A 47 -3.67 -1.71 -7.70
CA ILE A 47 -3.86 -2.74 -8.72
C ILE A 47 -4.86 -2.27 -9.77
N ALA A 48 -6.00 -1.70 -9.33
CA ALA A 48 -7.00 -1.15 -10.24
C ALA A 48 -6.44 0.00 -11.11
N LEU A 49 -5.61 0.89 -10.55
CA LEU A 49 -4.99 2.00 -11.29
C LEU A 49 -3.95 1.54 -12.31
N LEU A 50 -3.22 0.46 -12.03
CA LEU A 50 -2.24 -0.09 -12.96
C LEU A 50 -2.89 -0.85 -14.13
N GLY A 51 -4.14 -1.31 -13.96
CA GLY A 51 -4.92 -1.93 -15.03
C GLY A 51 -4.38 -3.29 -15.50
N HIS A 52 -3.53 -3.93 -14.70
CA HIS A 52 -3.00 -5.26 -15.00
C HIS A 52 -3.99 -6.35 -14.58
N ALA A 53 -4.01 -7.45 -15.35
CA ALA A 53 -4.77 -8.63 -14.96
C ALA A 53 -4.16 -9.27 -13.70
N VAL A 54 -4.99 -9.51 -12.68
CA VAL A 54 -4.57 -10.23 -11.48
C VAL A 54 -4.54 -11.72 -11.78
N VAL A 55 -3.34 -12.31 -11.74
CA VAL A 55 -3.12 -13.74 -12.03
C VAL A 55 -2.83 -14.60 -10.80
N GLY A 56 -2.79 -13.99 -9.61
CA GLY A 56 -2.54 -14.70 -8.36
C GLY A 56 -2.09 -13.78 -7.23
N TRP A 57 -1.71 -14.38 -6.11
CA TRP A 57 -1.37 -13.68 -4.88
C TRP A 57 -0.09 -14.23 -4.25
N LYS A 58 0.67 -13.35 -3.58
CA LYS A 58 1.84 -13.71 -2.78
C LYS A 58 1.56 -13.44 -1.31
N ILE A 59 1.88 -14.41 -0.46
CA ILE A 59 1.84 -14.22 1.00
C ILE A 59 3.18 -13.65 1.48
N GLY A 60 3.13 -12.48 2.11
CA GLY A 60 4.25 -11.85 2.81
C GLY A 60 4.26 -12.17 4.30
N LEU A 61 5.34 -11.81 5.01
CA LEU A 61 5.47 -11.90 6.48
C LEU A 61 5.19 -13.29 7.10
N ALA A 62 5.34 -14.38 6.33
CA ALA A 62 4.99 -15.73 6.79
C ALA A 62 5.87 -16.29 7.92
N GLY A 63 7.02 -15.66 8.22
CA GLY A 63 7.89 -16.07 9.32
C GLY A 63 7.57 -15.31 10.61
N ARG A 64 7.57 -16.01 11.75
CA ARG A 64 7.24 -15.43 13.07
C ARG A 64 8.03 -14.16 13.41
N ASN A 65 9.31 -14.11 13.03
CA ASN A 65 10.16 -12.93 13.26
C ASN A 65 9.74 -11.73 12.39
N PHE A 66 9.35 -11.96 11.15
CA PHE A 66 8.87 -10.90 10.25
C PHE A 66 7.51 -10.37 10.67
N TYR A 67 6.61 -11.27 11.09
CA TYR A 67 5.29 -10.90 11.59
C TYR A 67 5.39 -10.01 12.84
N ARG A 68 6.17 -10.43 13.84
CA ARG A 68 6.42 -9.63 15.06
C ARG A 68 7.18 -8.34 14.77
N GLY A 69 8.16 -8.38 13.86
CA GLY A 69 8.93 -7.20 13.46
C GLY A 69 8.08 -6.13 12.80
N ALA A 70 6.97 -6.51 12.17
CA ALA A 70 5.98 -5.60 11.61
C ALA A 70 4.95 -5.08 12.65
N GLY A 71 5.13 -5.40 13.94
CA GLY A 71 4.20 -4.98 15.00
C GLY A 71 2.87 -5.73 15.00
N LEU A 72 2.79 -6.87 14.32
CA LEU A 72 1.60 -7.70 14.26
C LEU A 72 1.65 -8.77 15.36
N SER A 73 0.49 -9.07 15.96
CA SER A 73 0.33 -9.97 17.12
C SER A 73 -0.50 -11.20 16.80
#